data_AF-Q6PF06-F1
#
_entry.id   AF-Q6PF06-F1
#
_cell.length_a   1.000
_cell.length_b   1.000
_cell.length_c   1.000
_cell.angle_alpha   90.00
_cell.angle_beta   90.00
_cell.angle_gamma   90.00
#
_symmetry.space_group_name_H-M   'P 1'
#
loop_
_entity.id
_entity.type
_entity.pdbx_description
1 polymer ?
#
loop_
_entity_poly.entity_id
_entity_poly.type
_entity_poly.pdbx_seq_one_letter_code
_entity_poly.pdbx_strand_id
1 'polypeptide(L)'
;MDWKLEGSTQKVESPVLQGQEGILEETGEDGLPEGFQLLQIDAEGECQEGEILATGSTAWCSKNVQRKQRHWEKIVAAKKSKRKQEKERRKANRAENPGICPQHSKRFLRALTKDKLLEAKHSGPRLCIDLSMTHYMSKKELSRLAGQIRRLYGSNKKADRPFWICLTGFTTDSPLYEECVRMNDGFSSYLLDITEEDCFSLFPLETLVYLTPDSEHALEDVDLNKVYILGGLVDESIQKKVTFQKAREYSVKTARLPIQEYMVRNQNGKNYHSEILAINQVFDILSTYLETHNWPEALKKGVSSGKGYILRNSVE
;
A
#
# COMPACT_ATOMS: atom_id res chain seq x y z
N MET A 1 -36.64 -1.41 -55.04
CA MET A 1 -37.88 -1.76 -54.33
C MET A 1 -37.79 -1.08 -52.98
N ASP A 2 -38.45 0.08 -52.87
CA ASP A 2 -38.56 0.91 -51.67
C ASP A 2 -39.69 0.39 -50.78
N TRP A 3 -39.46 0.32 -49.47
CA TRP A 3 -40.52 0.45 -48.47
C TRP A 3 -40.07 1.39 -47.35
N LYS A 4 -40.66 2.60 -47.37
CA LYS A 4 -40.85 3.51 -46.24
C LYS A 4 -42.03 3.04 -45.39
N LEU A 5 -42.05 3.38 -44.11
CA LEU A 5 -43.07 4.20 -43.39
C LEU A 5 -42.78 4.11 -41.88
N GLU A 6 -42.51 5.24 -41.21
CA GLU A 6 -43.42 5.99 -40.31
C GLU A 6 -43.82 5.21 -39.04
N GLY A 7 -43.76 5.73 -37.81
CA GLY A 7 -43.52 7.06 -37.26
C GLY A 7 -43.83 6.99 -35.75
N SER A 8 -43.45 8.02 -34.99
CA SER A 8 -44.27 8.62 -33.91
C SER A 8 -43.38 9.42 -32.95
N THR A 9 -43.56 10.73 -33.01
CA THR A 9 -43.04 11.78 -32.14
C THR A 9 -43.79 11.83 -30.80
N GLN A 10 -43.06 11.92 -29.69
CA GLN A 10 -43.54 12.60 -28.48
C GLN A 10 -42.53 13.67 -28.06
N LYS A 11 -43.05 14.89 -28.04
CA LYS A 11 -42.39 16.15 -27.67
C LYS A 11 -42.95 16.50 -26.28
N VAL A 12 -42.10 16.66 -25.28
CA VAL A 12 -42.48 17.23 -23.98
C VAL A 12 -41.54 18.39 -23.69
N GLU A 13 -42.19 19.52 -23.41
CA GLU A 13 -41.65 20.86 -23.24
C GLU A 13 -40.99 21.08 -21.88
N SER A 14 -40.07 22.05 -21.85
CA SER A 14 -39.32 22.53 -20.68
C SER A 14 -40.22 23.23 -19.64
N PRO A 15 -39.69 23.51 -18.44
CA PRO A 15 -39.46 24.93 -18.17
C PRO A 15 -38.13 25.25 -17.46
N VAL A 16 -37.66 26.45 -17.82
CA VAL A 16 -36.58 27.24 -17.23
C VAL A 16 -36.90 27.56 -15.76
N LEU A 17 -35.92 27.37 -14.88
CA LEU A 17 -35.84 28.06 -13.59
C LEU A 17 -34.51 28.80 -13.50
N GLN A 18 -34.61 30.13 -13.58
CA GLN A 18 -33.61 31.07 -13.10
C GLN A 18 -33.63 31.06 -11.56
N GLY A 19 -32.48 30.83 -10.94
CA GLY A 19 -32.27 30.91 -9.50
C GLY A 19 -30.92 31.56 -9.23
N GLN A 20 -30.96 32.66 -8.49
CA GLN A 20 -29.89 33.62 -8.24
C GLN A 20 -28.67 33.04 -7.50
N GLU A 21 -27.51 33.62 -7.87
CA GLU A 21 -26.42 34.09 -7.02
C GLU A 21 -26.21 33.44 -5.64
N GLY A 22 -25.04 32.80 -5.52
CA GLY A 22 -24.45 32.42 -4.24
C GLY A 22 -23.00 32.01 -4.45
N ILE A 23 -22.11 33.00 -4.59
CA ILE A 23 -20.66 32.80 -4.49
C ILE A 23 -20.38 32.37 -3.05
N LEU A 24 -20.12 31.08 -2.86
CA LEU A 24 -19.54 30.56 -1.62
C LEU A 24 -18.13 30.09 -1.95
N GLU A 25 -17.18 30.97 -1.63
CA GLU A 25 -15.78 30.61 -1.47
C GLU A 25 -15.69 29.58 -0.33
N GLU A 26 -15.61 28.29 -0.67
CA GLU A 26 -15.08 27.32 0.28
C GLU A 26 -13.56 27.47 0.31
N THR A 27 -13.13 28.28 1.28
CA THR A 27 -11.80 28.30 1.86
C THR A 27 -11.31 26.86 2.08
N GLY A 28 -10.39 26.42 1.23
CA GLY A 28 -9.66 25.19 1.46
C GLY A 28 -8.81 25.33 2.70
N GLU A 29 -9.30 24.83 3.83
CA GLU A 29 -8.48 24.56 4.99
C GLU A 29 -7.44 23.50 4.57
N ASP A 30 -6.20 23.97 4.37
CA ASP A 30 -5.00 23.15 4.45
C ASP A 30 -4.91 22.60 5.89
N GLY A 31 -5.68 21.55 6.17
CA GLY A 31 -5.59 20.76 7.39
C GLY A 31 -4.21 20.10 7.45
N LEU A 32 -3.34 20.66 8.28
CA LEU A 32 -2.12 20.01 8.75
C LEU A 32 -2.48 18.62 9.28
N PRO A 33 -1.80 17.54 8.88
CA PRO A 33 -1.91 16.29 9.61
C PRO A 33 -1.23 16.51 10.96
N GLU A 34 -2.03 16.62 12.02
CA GLU A 34 -1.62 16.31 13.38
C GLU A 34 -1.14 14.86 13.38
N GLY A 35 0.17 14.67 13.33
CA GLY A 35 0.73 13.34 13.11
C GLY A 35 2.21 13.27 13.37
N PHE A 36 2.69 13.84 14.49
CA PHE A 36 4.00 13.50 15.04
C PHE A 36 3.98 13.66 16.56
N GLN A 37 3.24 12.78 17.24
CA GLN A 37 3.43 12.58 18.67
C GLN A 37 4.78 11.89 18.89
N LEU A 38 5.45 12.43 19.89
CA LEU A 38 6.86 12.31 20.19
C LEU A 38 7.29 10.84 20.35
N LEU A 39 8.48 10.49 19.84
CA LEU A 39 9.22 9.34 20.35
C LEU A 39 9.54 9.62 21.83
N GLN A 40 8.63 9.25 22.73
CA GLN A 40 8.96 8.97 24.11
C GLN A 40 9.84 7.72 24.07
N ILE A 41 11.13 7.94 24.29
CA ILE A 41 12.05 6.87 24.66
C ILE A 41 11.80 6.72 26.15
N ASP A 42 11.06 5.68 26.53
CA ASP A 42 10.98 5.24 27.92
C ASP A 42 12.38 4.80 28.33
N ALA A 43 13.06 5.69 29.05
CA ALA A 43 14.22 5.35 29.85
C ALA A 43 13.69 5.03 31.25
N GLU A 44 13.08 3.85 31.40
CA GLU A 44 12.88 3.28 32.72
C GLU A 44 14.25 2.84 33.24
N GLY A 45 14.86 3.73 34.02
CA GLY A 45 15.98 3.44 34.90
C GLY A 45 15.55 3.85 36.30
N GLU A 46 15.24 2.86 37.13
CA GLU A 46 14.94 3.01 38.55
C GLU A 46 16.06 3.80 39.25
N CYS A 47 15.71 4.91 39.91
CA CYS A 47 16.48 5.49 41.01
C CYS A 47 15.47 6.09 42.00
N GLN A 48 15.42 5.47 43.18
CA GLN A 48 14.59 5.85 44.32
C GLN A 48 15.08 7.14 44.98
N GLU A 49 14.08 7.91 45.45
CA GLU A 49 14.04 8.77 46.65
C GLU A 49 14.99 9.98 46.78
N GLY A 50 14.37 11.14 47.06
CA GLY A 50 15.03 12.28 47.69
C GLY A 50 14.49 13.64 47.24
N GLU A 51 13.51 14.18 47.99
CA GLU A 51 13.07 15.58 47.92
C GLU A 51 14.24 16.56 48.02
N ILE A 52 14.20 17.66 47.26
CA ILE A 52 14.35 19.05 47.75
C ILE A 52 14.14 20.01 46.55
N LEU A 53 13.28 20.99 46.78
CA LEU A 53 12.96 22.13 45.93
C LEU A 53 14.21 22.92 45.49
N ALA A 54 14.23 23.36 44.24
CA ALA A 54 14.38 24.76 43.84
C ALA A 54 14.93 24.92 42.41
N THR A 55 14.31 25.84 41.68
CA THR A 55 14.92 26.70 40.65
C THR A 55 15.56 26.04 39.42
N GLY A 56 14.88 26.22 38.27
CA GLY A 56 15.55 26.38 36.98
C GLY A 56 16.29 25.16 36.45
N SER A 57 15.70 23.97 36.52
CA SER A 57 16.31 22.80 35.90
C SER A 57 16.13 22.84 34.39
N THR A 58 17.09 23.46 33.70
CA THR A 58 17.37 23.17 32.29
C THR A 58 17.51 21.66 32.17
N ALA A 59 16.50 20.99 31.62
CA ALA A 59 16.47 19.55 31.46
C ALA A 59 17.78 19.08 30.85
N TRP A 60 18.61 18.40 31.65
CA TRP A 60 19.88 17.84 31.22
C TRP A 60 19.56 16.66 30.29
N CYS A 61 19.28 16.96 29.03
CA CYS A 61 19.15 15.94 28.01
C CYS A 61 20.53 15.31 27.75
N SER A 62 20.60 13.98 27.78
CA SER A 62 21.83 13.22 27.44
C SER A 62 22.43 13.70 26.11
N LYS A 63 23.76 13.69 25.99
CA LYS A 63 24.50 14.08 24.77
C LYS A 63 23.95 13.36 23.52
N ASN A 64 23.46 12.13 23.66
CA ASN A 64 22.85 11.37 22.56
C ASN A 64 21.48 11.90 22.15
N VAL A 65 20.67 12.37 23.10
CA VAL A 65 19.37 12.99 22.83
C VAL A 65 19.56 14.32 22.11
N GLN A 66 20.48 15.16 22.60
CA GLN A 66 20.81 16.43 21.93
C GLN A 66 21.37 16.21 20.51
N ARG A 67 22.20 15.18 20.30
CA ARG A 67 22.68 14.80 18.95
C ARG A 67 21.53 14.40 18.03
N LYS A 68 20.60 13.57 18.50
CA LYS A 68 19.41 13.16 17.74
C LYS A 68 18.51 14.37 17.43
N GLN A 69 18.31 15.28 18.38
CA GLN A 69 17.52 16.50 18.20
C GLN A 69 18.17 17.44 17.16
N ARG A 70 19.46 17.76 17.28
CA ARG A 70 20.17 18.59 16.29
C ARG A 70 20.17 17.95 14.90
N HIS A 71 20.28 16.62 14.82
CA HIS A 71 20.17 15.90 13.55
C HIS A 71 18.76 16.01 12.97
N TRP A 72 17.72 15.89 13.80
CA TRP A 72 16.33 16.10 13.40
C TRP A 72 16.11 17.54 12.89
N GLU A 73 16.63 18.55 13.59
CA GLU A 73 16.49 19.96 13.19
C GLU A 73 17.15 20.20 11.84
N LYS A 74 18.34 19.64 11.62
CA LYS A 74 19.03 19.67 10.31
C LYS A 74 18.21 18.99 9.22
N ILE A 75 17.61 17.84 9.48
CA ILE A 75 16.74 17.14 8.51
C ILE A 75 15.52 18.00 8.17
N VAL A 76 14.87 18.60 9.17
CA VAL A 76 13.69 19.45 8.98
C VAL A 76 14.05 20.72 8.20
N ALA A 77 15.14 21.39 8.56
CA ALA A 77 15.63 22.56 7.84
C ALA A 77 16.01 22.23 6.39
N ALA A 78 16.72 21.11 6.18
CA ALA A 78 17.05 20.63 4.83
C ALA A 78 15.81 20.31 4.00
N LYS A 79 14.78 19.70 4.61
CA LYS A 79 13.48 19.47 3.95
C LYS A 79 12.78 20.77 3.59
N LYS A 80 12.74 21.77 4.48
CA LYS A 80 12.16 23.10 4.20
C LYS A 80 12.91 23.82 3.06
N SER A 81 14.25 23.82 3.10
CA SER A 81 15.08 24.42 2.03
C SER A 81 14.87 23.73 0.68
N LYS A 82 14.90 22.39 0.64
CA LYS A 82 14.62 21.63 -0.59
C LYS A 82 13.23 21.90 -1.16
N ARG A 83 12.21 22.06 -0.31
CA ARG A 83 10.85 22.43 -0.74
C ARG A 83 10.82 23.82 -1.38
N LYS A 84 11.57 24.79 -0.85
CA LYS A 84 11.68 26.14 -1.44
C LYS A 84 12.38 26.10 -2.80
N GLN A 85 13.54 25.47 -2.88
CA GLN A 85 14.31 25.31 -4.14
C GLN A 85 13.48 24.60 -5.23
N GLU A 86 12.75 23.54 -4.88
CA GLU A 86 11.89 22.83 -5.85
C GLU A 86 10.69 23.68 -6.30
N LYS A 87 10.15 24.56 -5.44
CA LYS A 87 9.08 25.50 -5.82
C LYS A 87 9.61 26.56 -6.79
N GLU A 88 10.83 27.07 -6.58
CA GLU A 88 11.50 28.01 -7.48
C GLU A 88 11.84 27.35 -8.82
N ARG A 89 12.41 26.14 -8.83
CA ARG A 89 12.68 25.36 -10.05
C ARG A 89 11.43 25.12 -10.89
N ARG A 90 10.29 24.80 -10.26
CA ARG A 90 9.02 24.62 -10.96
C ARG A 90 8.48 25.91 -11.57
N LYS A 91 8.69 27.05 -10.90
CA LYS A 91 8.32 28.37 -11.46
C LYS A 91 9.20 28.71 -12.66
N ALA A 92 10.52 28.48 -12.57
CA ALA A 92 11.45 28.67 -13.69
C ALA A 92 11.12 27.78 -14.90
N ASN A 93 10.91 26.48 -14.68
CA ASN A 93 10.55 25.54 -15.77
C ASN A 93 9.22 25.89 -16.44
N ARG A 94 8.23 26.43 -15.71
CA ARG A 94 6.96 26.90 -16.29
C ARG A 94 7.13 28.16 -17.13
N ALA A 95 8.09 29.02 -16.79
CA ALA A 95 8.40 30.22 -17.56
C ALA A 95 9.17 29.90 -18.86
N GLU A 96 10.08 28.91 -18.82
CA GLU A 96 10.89 28.52 -19.98
C GLU A 96 10.14 27.68 -21.03
N ASN A 97 9.13 26.90 -20.62
CA ASN A 97 8.41 25.99 -21.52
C ASN A 97 6.88 26.23 -21.51
N PRO A 98 6.39 27.36 -22.03
CA PRO A 98 4.95 27.65 -22.11
C PRO A 98 4.19 26.72 -23.08
N GLY A 99 4.89 25.95 -23.93
CA GLY A 99 4.29 25.08 -24.97
C GLY A 99 4.18 23.59 -24.63
N ILE A 100 4.63 23.14 -23.45
CA ILE A 100 4.46 21.73 -23.05
C ILE A 100 3.06 21.57 -22.49
N CYS A 101 2.27 20.64 -23.07
CA CYS A 101 0.91 20.27 -22.69
C CYS A 101 0.66 20.49 -21.18
N PRO A 102 -0.41 21.21 -20.79
CA PRO A 102 -0.59 21.65 -19.42
C PRO A 102 -0.54 20.44 -18.49
N GLN A 103 0.58 20.31 -17.77
CA GLN A 103 0.72 19.29 -16.74
C GLN A 103 -0.46 19.46 -15.80
N HIS A 104 -1.38 18.49 -15.81
CA HIS A 104 -2.59 18.55 -15.02
C HIS A 104 -2.23 18.94 -13.58
N SER A 105 -3.07 19.78 -12.96
CA SER A 105 -2.83 20.19 -11.59
C SER A 105 -2.69 18.94 -10.70
N LYS A 106 -1.87 19.03 -9.65
CA LYS A 106 -1.75 17.91 -8.70
C LYS A 106 -3.09 17.50 -8.11
N ARG A 107 -4.01 18.45 -7.97
CA ARG A 107 -5.38 18.21 -7.52
C ARG A 107 -6.14 17.34 -8.53
N PHE A 108 -6.04 17.67 -9.81
CA PHE A 108 -6.63 16.88 -10.90
C PHE A 108 -6.07 15.45 -10.95
N LEU A 109 -4.75 15.28 -10.91
CA LEU A 109 -4.14 13.94 -10.92
C LEU A 109 -4.55 13.11 -9.69
N ARG A 110 -4.69 13.74 -8.52
CA ARG A 110 -5.20 13.09 -7.31
C ARG A 110 -6.66 12.68 -7.44
N ALA A 111 -7.51 13.52 -8.05
CA ALA A 111 -8.90 13.20 -8.33
C ALA A 111 -9.00 12.01 -9.29
N LEU A 112 -8.27 12.04 -10.41
CA LEU A 112 -8.23 10.92 -11.36
C LEU A 112 -7.76 9.60 -10.70
N THR A 113 -6.75 9.68 -9.83
CA THR A 113 -6.30 8.49 -9.07
C THR A 113 -7.37 7.99 -8.11
N LYS A 114 -8.12 8.90 -7.46
CA LYS A 114 -9.22 8.59 -6.55
C LYS A 114 -10.34 7.87 -7.30
N ASP A 115 -10.75 8.42 -8.43
CA ASP A 115 -11.82 7.88 -9.27
C ASP A 115 -11.45 6.49 -9.78
N LYS A 116 -10.21 6.32 -10.27
CA LYS A 116 -9.68 5.02 -10.70
C LYS A 116 -9.71 3.95 -9.59
N LEU A 117 -9.39 4.32 -8.35
CA LEU A 117 -9.47 3.39 -7.21
C LEU A 117 -10.91 3.05 -6.84
N LEU A 118 -11.82 4.03 -6.87
CA LEU A 118 -13.24 3.80 -6.60
C LEU A 118 -13.90 2.94 -7.69
N GLU A 119 -13.52 3.12 -8.95
CA GLU A 119 -13.96 2.26 -10.05
C GLU A 119 -13.52 0.80 -9.84
N ALA A 120 -12.28 0.59 -9.37
CA ALA A 120 -11.80 -0.75 -9.03
C ALA A 120 -12.63 -1.42 -7.92
N LYS A 121 -13.33 -0.67 -7.05
CA LYS A 121 -14.26 -1.24 -6.07
C LYS A 121 -15.38 -2.04 -6.74
N HIS A 122 -15.76 -1.70 -7.97
CA HIS A 122 -16.88 -2.34 -8.68
C HIS A 122 -16.41 -3.27 -9.79
N SER A 123 -15.33 -2.94 -10.51
CA SER A 123 -14.89 -3.65 -11.72
C SER A 123 -13.44 -4.18 -11.64
N GLY A 124 -12.72 -3.86 -10.56
CA GLY A 124 -11.33 -4.24 -10.38
C GLY A 124 -11.14 -5.65 -9.83
N PRO A 125 -9.98 -6.27 -10.09
CA PRO A 125 -9.62 -7.54 -9.46
C PRO A 125 -9.54 -7.37 -7.93
N ARG A 126 -9.87 -8.43 -7.18
CA ARG A 126 -9.92 -8.40 -5.72
C ARG A 126 -8.64 -8.96 -5.12
N LEU A 127 -8.07 -8.22 -4.17
CA LEU A 127 -6.94 -8.66 -3.37
C LEU A 127 -7.28 -8.53 -1.89
N CYS A 128 -7.15 -9.62 -1.16
CA CYS A 128 -7.33 -9.66 0.27
C CYS A 128 -5.99 -9.79 0.98
N ILE A 129 -5.79 -9.04 2.06
CA ILE A 129 -4.65 -9.21 2.96
C ILE A 129 -5.18 -9.72 4.29
N ASP A 130 -4.86 -10.97 4.59
CA ASP A 130 -5.27 -11.65 5.82
C ASP A 130 -4.36 -11.25 6.99
N LEU A 131 -4.88 -10.37 7.85
CA LEU A 131 -4.18 -9.81 9.02
C LEU A 131 -4.54 -10.54 10.33
N SER A 132 -5.28 -11.66 10.27
CA SER A 132 -5.73 -12.36 11.47
C SER A 132 -4.61 -13.07 12.25
N MET A 133 -3.39 -13.10 11.72
CA MET A 133 -2.24 -13.82 12.28
C MET A 133 -1.21 -12.87 12.89
N THR A 134 -1.62 -11.62 13.16
CA THR A 134 -0.72 -10.57 13.63
C THR A 134 -0.22 -10.77 15.06
N HIS A 135 -0.90 -11.59 15.85
CA HIS A 135 -0.49 -11.98 17.20
C HIS A 135 0.80 -12.81 17.26
N TYR A 136 1.23 -13.39 16.14
CA TYR A 136 2.52 -14.11 16.06
C TYR A 136 3.72 -13.20 15.81
N MET A 137 3.53 -11.90 15.61
CA MET A 137 4.58 -10.95 15.23
C MET A 137 5.02 -10.07 16.39
N SER A 138 6.33 -9.80 16.44
CA SER A 138 6.89 -8.75 17.29
C SER A 138 6.48 -7.35 16.81
N LYS A 139 6.56 -6.35 17.69
CA LYS A 139 6.31 -4.94 17.33
C LYS A 139 7.13 -4.48 16.12
N LYS A 140 8.38 -4.93 16.01
CA LYS A 140 9.26 -4.62 14.88
C LYS A 140 8.76 -5.24 13.57
N GLU A 141 8.20 -6.44 13.62
CA GLU A 141 7.59 -7.10 12.46
C GLU A 141 6.27 -6.44 12.06
N LEU A 142 5.45 -6.04 13.04
CA LEU A 142 4.24 -5.22 12.80
C LEU A 142 4.59 -3.90 12.09
N SER A 143 5.62 -3.18 12.55
CA SER A 143 6.12 -1.99 11.86
C SER A 143 6.53 -2.28 10.41
N ARG A 144 7.19 -3.42 10.17
CA ARG A 144 7.56 -3.80 8.80
C ARG A 144 6.35 -4.10 7.95
N LEU A 145 5.36 -4.82 8.48
CA LEU A 145 4.11 -5.14 7.81
C LEU A 145 3.34 -3.87 7.44
N ALA A 146 3.19 -2.94 8.38
CA ALA A 146 2.60 -1.61 8.13
C ALA A 146 3.31 -0.88 6.98
N GLY A 147 4.65 -0.94 6.95
CA GLY A 147 5.45 -0.41 5.85
C GLY A 147 5.25 -1.15 4.52
N GLN A 148 5.00 -2.46 4.54
CA GLN A 148 4.66 -3.25 3.34
C GLN A 148 3.28 -2.86 2.81
N ILE A 149 2.27 -2.71 3.68
CA ILE A 149 0.91 -2.25 3.32
C ILE A 149 0.97 -0.88 2.63
N ARG A 150 1.76 0.07 3.17
CA ARG A 150 1.97 1.37 2.51
C ARG A 150 2.59 1.27 1.13
N ARG A 151 3.61 0.42 0.97
CA ARG A 151 4.24 0.22 -0.34
C ARG A 151 3.25 -0.39 -1.33
N LEU A 152 2.51 -1.40 -0.90
CA LEU A 152 1.46 -2.07 -1.68
C LEU A 152 0.41 -1.06 -2.14
N TYR A 153 -0.18 -0.28 -1.21
CA TYR A 153 -1.17 0.75 -1.55
C TYR A 153 -0.60 1.81 -2.50
N GLY A 154 0.66 2.22 -2.29
CA GLY A 154 1.36 3.15 -3.16
C GLY A 154 1.63 2.63 -4.57
N SER A 155 1.95 1.33 -4.72
CA SER A 155 2.07 0.66 -6.02
C SER A 155 0.70 0.55 -6.70
N ASN A 156 -0.34 0.15 -5.96
CA ASN A 156 -1.70 -0.01 -6.50
C ASN A 156 -2.26 1.31 -7.06
N LYS A 157 -2.00 2.44 -6.41
CA LYS A 157 -2.37 3.77 -6.93
C LYS A 157 -1.77 4.09 -8.31
N LYS A 158 -0.59 3.54 -8.59
CA LYS A 158 0.15 3.77 -9.84
C LYS A 158 -0.19 2.77 -10.93
N ALA A 159 -0.72 1.58 -10.57
CA ALA A 159 -1.13 0.56 -11.53
C ALA A 159 -2.19 1.10 -12.48
N ASP A 160 -2.15 0.71 -13.75
CA ASP A 160 -3.14 1.14 -14.73
C ASP A 160 -4.50 0.52 -14.42
N ARG A 161 -4.50 -0.75 -13.98
CA ARG A 161 -5.67 -1.45 -13.47
C ARG A 161 -5.48 -1.80 -11.99
N PRO A 162 -5.90 -0.92 -11.06
CA PRO A 162 -5.74 -1.20 -9.63
C PRO A 162 -6.62 -2.36 -9.17
N PHE A 163 -6.13 -3.08 -8.18
CA PHE A 163 -6.93 -4.00 -7.39
C PHE A 163 -7.80 -3.22 -6.40
N TRP A 164 -8.97 -3.75 -6.08
CA TRP A 164 -9.63 -3.37 -4.84
C TRP A 164 -9.05 -4.19 -3.69
N ILE A 165 -8.42 -3.50 -2.76
CA ILE A 165 -7.75 -4.12 -1.61
C ILE A 165 -8.74 -4.23 -0.45
N CYS A 166 -8.79 -5.38 0.19
CA CYS A 166 -9.49 -5.62 1.44
C CYS A 166 -8.48 -6.05 2.51
N LEU A 167 -8.49 -5.40 3.68
CA LEU A 167 -7.72 -5.79 4.85
C LEU A 167 -8.66 -6.49 5.82
N THR A 168 -8.47 -7.80 6.02
CA THR A 168 -9.37 -8.67 6.81
C THR A 168 -8.72 -9.15 8.09
N GLY A 169 -9.51 -9.49 9.10
CA GLY A 169 -8.99 -9.81 10.43
C GLY A 169 -8.26 -8.63 11.05
N PHE A 170 -8.70 -7.39 10.76
CA PHE A 170 -7.99 -6.17 11.09
C PHE A 170 -8.86 -5.22 11.91
N THR A 171 -8.63 -5.22 13.22
CA THR A 171 -9.34 -4.38 14.17
C THR A 171 -8.65 -3.02 14.36
N THR A 172 -9.44 -1.98 14.61
CA THR A 172 -8.93 -0.60 14.78
C THR A 172 -8.21 -0.36 16.10
N ASP A 173 -8.38 -1.25 17.07
CA ASP A 173 -7.71 -1.30 18.37
C ASP A 173 -6.47 -2.21 18.37
N SER A 174 -6.10 -2.80 17.23
CA SER A 174 -4.94 -3.68 17.15
C SER A 174 -3.60 -2.92 17.20
N PRO A 175 -2.53 -3.51 17.75
CA PRO A 175 -1.18 -2.96 17.66
C PRO A 175 -0.71 -2.74 16.20
N LEU A 176 -1.22 -3.53 15.25
CA LEU A 176 -0.94 -3.31 13.84
C LEU A 176 -1.60 -2.01 13.33
N TYR A 177 -2.82 -1.68 13.78
CA TYR A 177 -3.50 -0.46 13.35
C TYR A 177 -2.76 0.78 13.83
N GLU A 178 -2.31 0.80 15.09
CA GLU A 178 -1.45 1.86 15.62
C GLU A 178 -0.18 2.03 14.79
N GLU A 179 0.48 0.92 14.44
CA GLU A 179 1.68 0.91 13.60
C GLU A 179 1.39 1.41 12.18
N CYS A 180 0.24 1.08 11.60
CA CYS A 180 -0.22 1.58 10.31
C CYS A 180 -0.42 3.10 10.33
N VAL A 181 -1.16 3.63 11.31
CA VAL A 181 -1.37 5.08 11.45
C VAL A 181 -0.03 5.80 11.68
N ARG A 182 0.81 5.26 12.57
CA ARG A 182 2.12 5.84 12.91
C ARG A 182 3.09 5.88 11.73
N MET A 183 3.12 4.83 10.90
CA MET A 183 4.08 4.70 9.80
C MET A 183 3.59 5.26 8.48
N ASN A 184 2.27 5.37 8.30
CA ASN A 184 1.64 5.67 7.04
C ASN A 184 0.76 6.91 7.19
N ASP A 185 1.34 8.07 6.86
CA ASP A 185 0.64 9.35 6.86
C ASP A 185 -0.65 9.27 6.03
N GLY A 186 -1.78 9.59 6.66
CA GLY A 186 -3.11 9.49 6.07
C GLY A 186 -3.64 8.06 5.89
N PHE A 187 -3.18 7.06 6.65
CA PHE A 187 -3.67 5.68 6.58
C PHE A 187 -5.20 5.59 6.64
N SER A 188 -5.83 6.35 7.55
CA SER A 188 -7.29 6.40 7.71
C SER A 188 -8.03 6.95 6.47
N SER A 189 -7.32 7.58 5.54
CA SER A 189 -7.86 8.09 4.27
C SER A 189 -7.60 7.16 3.07
N TYR A 190 -7.01 5.97 3.30
CA TYR A 190 -6.80 5.00 2.23
C TYR A 190 -8.15 4.50 1.71
N LEU A 191 -8.27 4.48 0.37
CA LEU A 191 -9.42 3.88 -0.31
C LEU A 191 -9.20 2.37 -0.47
N LEU A 192 -9.62 1.63 0.54
CA LEU A 192 -9.65 0.17 0.63
C LEU A 192 -10.72 -0.20 1.66
N ASP A 193 -11.13 -1.47 1.71
CA ASP A 193 -12.02 -1.94 2.78
C ASP A 193 -11.18 -2.46 3.96
N ILE A 194 -11.58 -2.12 5.19
CA ILE A 194 -11.03 -2.64 6.45
C ILE A 194 -12.16 -3.36 7.18
N THR A 195 -11.91 -4.58 7.63
CA THR A 195 -12.88 -5.38 8.38
C THR A 195 -12.20 -6.29 9.39
N GLU A 196 -12.89 -6.51 10.50
CA GLU A 196 -12.50 -7.42 11.56
C GLU A 196 -12.80 -8.89 11.20
N GLU A 197 -13.71 -9.09 10.25
CA GLU A 197 -14.12 -10.42 9.77
C GLU A 197 -12.99 -11.11 9.00
N ASP A 198 -13.02 -12.45 9.01
CA ASP A 198 -12.08 -13.25 8.25
C ASP A 198 -12.42 -13.25 6.75
N CYS A 199 -11.41 -13.33 5.90
CA CYS A 199 -11.58 -13.44 4.46
C CYS A 199 -12.48 -14.62 4.03
N PHE A 200 -12.52 -15.71 4.82
CA PHE A 200 -13.33 -16.88 4.55
C PHE A 200 -14.83 -16.69 4.83
N SER A 201 -15.23 -15.72 5.65
CA SER A 201 -16.65 -15.39 5.88
C SER A 201 -17.17 -14.32 4.93
N LEU A 202 -16.28 -13.50 4.38
CA LEU A 202 -16.63 -12.36 3.53
C LEU A 202 -16.88 -12.73 2.06
N PHE A 203 -16.21 -13.77 1.56
CA PHE A 203 -16.26 -14.15 0.15
C PHE A 203 -16.63 -15.65 0.02
N PRO A 204 -17.34 -16.05 -1.05
CA PRO A 204 -17.61 -17.46 -1.31
C PRO A 204 -16.30 -18.25 -1.47
N LEU A 205 -16.15 -19.36 -0.75
CA LEU A 205 -14.90 -20.11 -0.63
C LEU A 205 -14.34 -20.56 -1.98
N GLU A 206 -15.21 -20.89 -2.94
CA GLU A 206 -14.86 -21.30 -4.30
C GLU A 206 -14.21 -20.19 -5.15
N THR A 207 -14.39 -18.93 -4.75
CA THR A 207 -13.78 -17.76 -5.40
C THR A 207 -12.41 -17.43 -4.84
N LEU A 208 -12.07 -17.96 -3.66
CA LEU A 208 -10.84 -17.65 -2.95
C LEU A 208 -9.65 -18.47 -3.48
N VAL A 209 -8.51 -17.81 -3.63
CA VAL A 209 -7.21 -18.44 -3.90
C VAL A 209 -6.20 -17.91 -2.90
N TYR A 210 -5.79 -18.74 -1.94
CA TYR A 210 -4.79 -18.36 -0.95
C TYR A 210 -3.38 -18.52 -1.54
N LEU A 211 -2.66 -17.41 -1.69
CA LEU A 211 -1.30 -17.43 -2.20
C LEU A 211 -0.31 -17.73 -1.07
N THR A 212 0.37 -18.86 -1.18
CA THR A 212 1.32 -19.34 -0.18
C THR A 212 2.46 -20.09 -0.83
N PRO A 213 3.72 -19.85 -0.42
CA PRO A 213 4.89 -20.50 -1.01
C PRO A 213 4.89 -22.02 -0.79
N ASP A 214 4.17 -22.51 0.21
CA ASP A 214 4.07 -23.93 0.55
C ASP A 214 3.07 -24.71 -0.32
N SER A 215 2.37 -24.06 -1.26
CA SER A 215 1.45 -24.73 -2.17
C SER A 215 2.18 -25.60 -3.20
N GLU A 216 1.61 -26.76 -3.51
CA GLU A 216 2.10 -27.66 -4.56
C GLU A 216 1.77 -27.13 -5.97
N HIS A 217 0.78 -26.25 -6.10
CA HIS A 217 0.27 -25.78 -7.39
C HIS A 217 0.86 -24.41 -7.76
N ALA A 218 1.45 -24.33 -8.95
CA ALA A 218 1.85 -23.06 -9.54
C ALA A 218 0.62 -22.23 -9.90
N LEU A 219 0.68 -20.91 -9.65
CA LEU A 219 -0.27 -19.98 -10.22
C LEU A 219 0.05 -19.82 -11.71
N GLU A 220 -0.80 -20.36 -12.57
CA GLU A 220 -0.63 -20.33 -14.03
C GLU A 220 -1.17 -19.04 -14.66
N ASP A 221 -2.30 -18.54 -14.15
CA ASP A 221 -2.97 -17.33 -14.62
C ASP A 221 -3.67 -16.60 -13.45
N VAL A 222 -3.98 -15.31 -13.64
CA VAL A 222 -4.67 -14.45 -12.68
C VAL A 222 -6.10 -14.18 -13.17
N ASP A 223 -7.06 -14.93 -12.64
CA ASP A 223 -8.48 -14.82 -12.97
C ASP A 223 -9.11 -13.62 -12.25
N LEU A 224 -9.72 -12.72 -13.04
CA LEU A 224 -10.36 -11.49 -12.57
C LEU A 224 -11.60 -11.76 -11.71
N ASN A 225 -12.19 -12.96 -11.78
CA ASN A 225 -13.35 -13.37 -10.99
C ASN A 225 -12.97 -14.03 -9.66
N LYS A 226 -11.67 -14.19 -9.38
CA LYS A 226 -11.16 -14.75 -8.12
C LYS A 226 -10.73 -13.65 -7.16
N VAL A 227 -10.71 -14.01 -5.88
CA VAL A 227 -10.15 -13.20 -4.81
C VAL A 227 -8.83 -13.82 -4.38
N TYR A 228 -7.73 -13.11 -4.61
CA TYR A 228 -6.41 -13.57 -4.21
C TYR A 228 -6.13 -13.13 -2.77
N ILE A 229 -5.76 -14.07 -1.89
CA ILE A 229 -5.48 -13.79 -0.48
C ILE A 229 -3.96 -13.84 -0.26
N LEU A 230 -3.43 -12.81 0.39
CA LEU A 230 -2.06 -12.73 0.87
C LEU A 230 -2.04 -12.81 2.39
N GLY A 231 -1.25 -13.73 2.95
CA GLY A 231 -1.01 -13.76 4.40
C GLY A 231 -0.20 -12.55 4.84
N GLY A 232 -0.77 -11.72 5.70
CA GLY A 232 -0.13 -10.55 6.29
C GLY A 232 0.82 -10.92 7.42
N LEU A 233 1.89 -11.64 7.09
CA LEU A 233 2.91 -12.08 8.03
C LEU A 233 4.28 -11.56 7.59
N VAL A 234 5.02 -11.02 8.54
CA VAL A 234 6.42 -10.68 8.39
C VAL A 234 7.18 -11.49 9.40
N ASP A 235 7.92 -12.46 8.90
CA ASP A 235 8.62 -13.40 9.76
C ASP A 235 10.12 -13.29 9.54
N GLU A 236 10.86 -12.94 10.60
CA GLU A 236 12.32 -13.11 10.61
C GLU A 236 12.71 -14.60 10.69
N SER A 237 11.79 -15.48 11.14
CA SER A 237 11.99 -16.90 11.42
C SER A 237 10.90 -17.80 10.82
N ILE A 238 11.00 -18.11 9.52
CA ILE A 238 10.09 -18.97 8.73
C ILE A 238 9.16 -19.88 9.57
N GLN A 239 7.97 -19.39 9.89
CA GLN A 239 6.85 -20.16 10.40
C GLN A 239 6.27 -20.95 9.24
N LYS A 240 6.90 -22.10 8.99
CA LYS A 240 6.56 -22.96 7.86
C LYS A 240 5.08 -23.31 7.91
N LYS A 241 4.40 -23.14 6.78
CA LYS A 241 3.04 -23.62 6.52
C LYS A 241 1.91 -22.99 7.32
N VAL A 242 2.08 -21.88 8.04
CA VAL A 242 0.95 -21.27 8.80
C VAL A 242 -0.20 -20.86 7.88
N THR A 243 0.08 -20.06 6.85
CA THR A 243 -0.92 -19.63 5.86
C THR A 243 -1.51 -20.80 5.09
N PHE A 244 -0.69 -21.81 4.80
CA PHE A 244 -1.10 -23.00 4.07
C PHE A 244 -2.00 -23.91 4.91
N GLN A 245 -1.70 -24.09 6.19
CA GLN A 245 -2.55 -24.82 7.13
C GLN A 245 -3.90 -24.12 7.30
N LYS A 246 -3.89 -22.80 7.54
CA LYS A 246 -5.10 -22.00 7.60
C LYS A 246 -5.97 -22.16 6.34
N ALA A 247 -5.38 -22.05 5.14
CA ALA A 247 -6.13 -22.26 3.90
C ALA A 247 -6.70 -23.69 3.76
N ARG A 248 -5.94 -24.71 4.18
CA ARG A 248 -6.38 -26.12 4.16
C ARG A 248 -7.52 -26.40 5.13
N GLU A 249 -7.51 -25.81 6.32
CA GLU A 249 -8.58 -25.95 7.32
C GLU A 249 -9.94 -25.48 6.77
N TYR A 250 -9.93 -24.40 5.99
CA TYR A 250 -11.13 -23.87 5.33
C TYR A 250 -11.40 -24.47 3.95
N SER A 251 -10.62 -25.47 3.52
CA SER A 251 -10.74 -26.12 2.20
C SER A 251 -10.68 -25.15 1.01
N VAL A 252 -9.92 -24.06 1.15
CA VAL A 252 -9.73 -23.04 0.11
C VAL A 252 -8.60 -23.46 -0.85
N LYS A 253 -8.76 -23.15 -2.14
CA LYS A 253 -7.71 -23.41 -3.14
C LYS A 253 -6.43 -22.64 -2.78
N THR A 254 -5.29 -23.31 -2.88
CA THR A 254 -3.98 -22.68 -2.68
C THR A 254 -3.19 -22.65 -3.98
N ALA A 255 -2.33 -21.64 -4.13
CA ALA A 255 -1.34 -21.59 -5.20
C ALA A 255 -0.06 -20.88 -4.71
N ARG A 256 1.09 -21.21 -5.30
CA ARG A 256 2.35 -20.48 -5.12
C ARG A 256 2.68 -19.70 -6.39
N LEU A 257 3.44 -18.62 -6.27
CA LEU A 257 3.98 -17.93 -7.46
C LEU A 257 4.91 -18.87 -8.25
N PRO A 258 4.95 -18.78 -9.59
CA PRO A 258 5.72 -19.72 -10.41
C PRO A 258 7.22 -19.39 -10.44
N ILE A 259 7.83 -19.15 -9.28
CA ILE A 259 9.25 -18.79 -9.15
C ILE A 259 10.14 -19.95 -9.62
N GLN A 260 9.77 -21.19 -9.28
CA GLN A 260 10.56 -22.40 -9.59
C GLN A 260 10.55 -22.73 -11.09
N GLU A 261 9.47 -22.36 -11.78
CA GLU A 261 9.26 -22.60 -13.19
C GLU A 261 10.10 -21.64 -14.06
N TYR A 262 10.21 -20.36 -13.65
CA TYR A 262 10.83 -19.30 -14.46
C TYR A 262 12.16 -18.78 -13.92
N MET A 263 12.51 -19.04 -12.65
CA MET A 263 13.73 -18.55 -12.02
C MET A 263 14.62 -19.67 -11.51
N VAL A 264 15.94 -19.42 -11.52
CA VAL A 264 16.97 -20.32 -11.00
C VAL A 264 17.79 -19.62 -9.92
N ARG A 265 18.39 -20.43 -9.06
CA ARG A 265 19.28 -19.94 -8.00
C ARG A 265 20.50 -19.28 -8.62
N ASN A 266 20.69 -18.00 -8.33
CA ASN A 266 21.90 -17.27 -8.65
C ASN A 266 23.03 -17.69 -7.71
N GLN A 267 24.22 -17.91 -8.24
CA GLN A 267 25.41 -18.10 -7.44
C GLN A 267 25.82 -16.75 -6.84
N ASN A 268 25.38 -16.48 -5.62
CA ASN A 268 25.73 -15.26 -4.89
C ASN A 268 26.75 -15.59 -3.79
N GLY A 269 27.63 -14.64 -3.46
CA GLY A 269 28.63 -14.84 -2.39
C GLY A 269 28.04 -15.02 -0.98
N LYS A 270 26.70 -14.89 -0.83
CA LYS A 270 25.99 -15.04 0.46
C LYS A 270 25.32 -16.40 0.64
N ASN A 271 25.27 -17.25 -0.39
CA ASN A 271 24.48 -18.50 -0.41
C ASN A 271 23.06 -18.35 0.16
N TYR A 272 22.41 -17.22 -0.10
CA TYR A 272 21.05 -16.94 0.37
C TYR A 272 20.07 -16.98 -0.79
N HIS A 273 19.05 -17.83 -0.65
CA HIS A 273 17.98 -18.07 -1.62
C HIS A 273 16.65 -18.14 -0.87
N SER A 274 15.69 -17.29 -1.23
CA SER A 274 14.36 -17.31 -0.63
C SER A 274 13.26 -17.05 -1.66
N GLU A 275 12.30 -17.98 -1.70
CA GLU A 275 11.07 -17.89 -2.51
C GLU A 275 9.95 -17.16 -1.76
N ILE A 276 10.15 -16.89 -0.46
CA ILE A 276 9.20 -16.17 0.37
C ILE A 276 9.34 -14.68 0.10
N LEU A 277 8.25 -14.06 -0.36
CA LEU A 277 8.20 -12.65 -0.75
C LEU A 277 7.33 -11.85 0.22
N ALA A 278 7.63 -10.56 0.37
CA ALA A 278 6.79 -9.64 1.11
C ALA A 278 5.47 -9.37 0.36
N ILE A 279 4.39 -9.01 1.07
CA ILE A 279 3.06 -8.79 0.46
C ILE A 279 3.11 -7.75 -0.67
N ASN A 280 3.93 -6.70 -0.54
CA ASN A 280 4.06 -5.69 -1.58
C ASN A 280 4.81 -6.21 -2.83
N GLN A 281 5.72 -7.16 -2.67
CA GLN A 281 6.41 -7.79 -3.80
C GLN A 281 5.48 -8.73 -4.54
N VAL A 282 4.66 -9.50 -3.81
CA VAL A 282 3.64 -10.37 -4.41
C VAL A 282 2.62 -9.51 -5.16
N PHE A 283 2.18 -8.39 -4.58
CA PHE A 283 1.32 -7.43 -5.26
C PHE A 283 1.95 -6.92 -6.57
N ASP A 284 3.20 -6.46 -6.54
CA ASP A 284 3.87 -5.94 -7.73
C ASP A 284 3.95 -7.01 -8.83
N ILE A 285 4.12 -8.29 -8.47
CA ILE A 285 4.09 -9.43 -9.41
C ILE A 285 2.68 -9.60 -10.00
N LEU A 286 1.64 -9.68 -9.18
CA LEU A 286 0.27 -9.88 -9.65
C LEU A 286 -0.19 -8.72 -10.55
N SER A 287 0.09 -7.48 -10.15
CA SER A 287 -0.23 -6.29 -10.94
C SER A 287 0.50 -6.28 -12.28
N THR A 288 1.80 -6.60 -12.30
CA THR A 288 2.56 -6.64 -13.55
C THR A 288 2.09 -7.80 -14.45
N TYR A 289 1.75 -8.94 -13.87
CA TYR A 289 1.24 -10.07 -14.65
C TYR A 289 -0.11 -9.75 -15.29
N LEU A 290 -1.03 -9.09 -14.57
CA LEU A 290 -2.30 -8.64 -15.17
C LEU A 290 -2.13 -7.65 -16.31
N GLU A 291 -1.06 -6.85 -16.30
CA GLU A 291 -0.75 -5.89 -17.37
C GLU A 291 -0.07 -6.55 -18.57
N THR A 292 0.79 -7.55 -18.34
CA THR A 292 1.71 -8.08 -19.37
C THR A 292 1.40 -9.50 -19.81
N HIS A 293 0.64 -10.26 -19.02
CA HIS A 293 0.45 -11.71 -19.13
C HIS A 293 1.79 -12.49 -19.26
N ASN A 294 2.86 -11.96 -18.67
CA ASN A 294 4.22 -12.50 -18.80
C ASN A 294 4.84 -12.73 -17.42
N TRP A 295 4.97 -14.01 -17.03
CA TRP A 295 5.53 -14.40 -15.73
C TRP A 295 6.99 -13.95 -15.53
N PRO A 296 7.93 -14.16 -16.49
CA PRO A 296 9.28 -13.61 -16.38
C PRO A 296 9.34 -12.11 -16.08
N GLU A 297 8.53 -11.30 -16.74
CA GLU A 297 8.49 -9.85 -16.52
C GLU A 297 7.91 -9.51 -15.15
N ALA A 298 6.80 -10.15 -14.78
CA ALA A 298 6.17 -9.99 -13.47
C ALA A 298 7.11 -10.38 -12.32
N LEU A 299 7.77 -11.54 -12.41
CA LEU A 299 8.71 -12.03 -11.41
C LEU A 299 9.93 -11.12 -11.29
N LYS A 300 10.46 -10.60 -12.41
CA LYS A 300 11.56 -9.62 -12.39
C LYS A 300 11.19 -8.34 -11.64
N LYS A 301 9.91 -7.94 -11.66
CA LYS A 301 9.42 -6.76 -10.94
C LYS A 301 9.45 -6.95 -9.43
N GLY A 302 8.93 -8.07 -8.91
CA GLY A 302 8.80 -8.27 -7.46
C GLY A 302 9.96 -9.01 -6.79
N VAL A 303 10.62 -9.93 -7.50
CA VAL A 303 11.75 -10.70 -6.97
C VAL A 303 13.04 -9.90 -7.10
N SER A 304 13.41 -9.22 -6.02
CA SER A 304 14.66 -8.46 -5.96
C SER A 304 15.89 -9.37 -6.06
N SER A 305 16.99 -8.87 -6.62
CA SER A 305 18.28 -9.59 -6.72
C SER A 305 18.79 -10.13 -5.38
N GLY A 306 18.46 -9.47 -4.26
CA GLY A 306 18.80 -9.92 -2.91
C GLY A 306 18.13 -11.23 -2.47
N LYS A 307 17.12 -11.73 -3.20
CA LYS A 307 16.46 -13.02 -2.93
C LYS A 307 17.24 -14.22 -3.47
N GLY A 308 18.28 -13.99 -4.27
CA GLY A 308 19.14 -15.05 -4.80
C GLY A 308 18.57 -15.76 -6.03
N TYR A 309 17.51 -15.26 -6.66
CA TYR A 309 16.94 -15.85 -7.87
C TYR A 309 17.15 -14.92 -9.08
N ILE A 310 17.42 -15.51 -10.24
CA ILE A 310 17.52 -14.85 -11.55
C ILE A 310 16.66 -15.59 -12.56
N LEU A 311 16.18 -14.90 -13.60
CA LEU A 311 15.41 -15.55 -14.67
C LEU A 311 16.25 -16.60 -15.38
N ARG A 312 15.65 -17.75 -15.74
CA ARG A 312 16.34 -18.81 -16.51
C ARG A 312 17.01 -18.26 -17.77
N ASN A 313 16.29 -17.44 -18.53
CA ASN A 313 16.77 -16.88 -19.80
C ASN A 313 17.93 -15.87 -19.64
N SER A 314 18.35 -15.56 -18.42
CA SER A 314 19.51 -14.70 -18.15
C SER A 314 20.79 -15.51 -17.85
N VAL A 315 20.71 -16.84 -17.83
CA VAL A 315 21.84 -17.75 -17.56
C VAL A 315 22.39 -18.36 -18.86
N GLU A 316 21.67 -18.20 -19.97
CA GLU A 316 22.11 -18.52 -21.34
C GLU A 316 22.76 -17.30 -21.99
#